data_AF-A0A9J6G554-F1
#
_entry.id   AF-A0A9J6G554-F1
#
_cell.length_a   1.000
_cell.length_b   1.000
_cell.length_c   1.000
_cell.angle_alpha   90.00
_cell.angle_beta   90.00
_cell.angle_gamma   90.00
#
_symmetry.space_group_name_H-M   'P 1'
#
loop_
_entity.id
_entity.type
_entity.pdbx_description
1 polymer ?
#
loop_
_entity_poly.entity_id
_entity_poly.type
_entity_poly.pdbx_seq_one_letter_code
_entity_poly.pdbx_strand_id
1 'polypeptide(L)'
;MARRAARVAPARRALFGRLTWATYGLHVAEALSLVGVTYVSNRENYPVHEKIFVLFMLSSLLYMVGTCLAVHLCQHKEDTELERRSRRLKTSLLGLTLAASAGMLFFFYRHRVHCVELAFSWFSICEYVICFCNMAFHLTLVYDIPDEELLVGLPASSRKKDC
;
A
#
# COMPACT_ATOMS: atom_id res chain seq x y z
N MET A 1 -13.69 -7.47 -7.66
CA MET A 1 -12.85 -8.59 -7.13
C MET A 1 -13.36 -10.00 -7.46
N ALA A 2 -14.68 -10.27 -7.53
CA ALA A 2 -15.22 -11.62 -7.78
C ALA A 2 -14.72 -12.29 -9.08
N ARG A 3 -14.56 -11.52 -10.17
CA ARG A 3 -14.00 -12.02 -11.45
C ARG A 3 -12.53 -12.45 -11.37
N ARG A 4 -11.73 -11.84 -10.50
CA ARG A 4 -10.29 -12.17 -10.32
C ARG A 4 -10.09 -13.40 -9.44
N ALA A 5 -10.93 -13.59 -8.40
CA ALA A 5 -10.91 -14.80 -7.58
C ALA A 5 -11.23 -16.09 -8.38
N ALA A 6 -12.05 -15.97 -9.43
CA ALA A 6 -12.35 -17.07 -10.34
C ALA A 6 -11.14 -17.54 -11.17
N ARG A 7 -10.18 -16.64 -11.45
CA ARG A 7 -8.95 -16.92 -12.23
C ARG A 7 -7.87 -17.64 -11.41
N VAL A 8 -7.99 -17.66 -10.07
CA VAL A 8 -7.02 -18.32 -9.19
C VAL A 8 -7.30 -19.83 -9.16
N ALA A 9 -6.27 -20.62 -9.44
CA ALA A 9 -6.33 -22.08 -9.37
C ALA A 9 -6.89 -22.55 -8.01
N PRO A 10 -7.75 -23.60 -7.97
CA PRO A 10 -8.46 -24.00 -6.77
C PRO A 10 -7.53 -24.29 -5.57
N ALA A 11 -6.35 -24.86 -5.82
CA ALA A 11 -5.33 -25.12 -4.80
C ALA A 11 -4.76 -23.84 -4.14
N ARG A 12 -4.82 -22.68 -4.82
CA ARG A 12 -4.26 -21.41 -4.34
C ARG A 12 -5.32 -20.45 -3.78
N ARG A 13 -6.62 -20.80 -3.85
CA ARG A 13 -7.72 -19.94 -3.35
C ARG A 13 -7.66 -19.70 -1.85
N ALA A 14 -7.32 -20.71 -1.05
CA ALA A 14 -7.16 -20.57 0.39
C ALA A 14 -5.97 -19.66 0.78
N LEU A 15 -4.88 -19.72 0.00
CA LEU A 15 -3.76 -18.79 0.17
C LEU A 15 -4.16 -17.37 -0.21
N PHE A 16 -4.87 -17.20 -1.33
CA PHE A 16 -5.37 -15.91 -1.78
C PHE A 16 -6.33 -15.27 -0.75
N GLY A 17 -7.23 -16.04 -0.16
CA GLY A 17 -8.11 -15.58 0.92
C GLY A 17 -7.34 -15.10 2.16
N ARG A 18 -6.33 -15.86 2.60
CA ARG A 18 -5.47 -15.44 3.72
C ARG A 18 -4.66 -14.19 3.39
N LEU A 19 -4.10 -14.12 2.18
CA LEU A 19 -3.33 -12.99 1.71
C LEU A 19 -4.19 -11.72 1.65
N THR A 20 -5.40 -11.80 1.13
CA THR A 20 -6.31 -10.65 1.03
C THR A 20 -6.72 -10.11 2.41
N TRP A 21 -7.05 -10.98 3.37
CA TRP A 21 -7.30 -10.57 4.75
C TRP A 21 -6.07 -9.93 5.41
N ALA A 22 -4.89 -10.51 5.21
CA ALA A 22 -3.65 -9.94 5.73
C ALA A 22 -3.35 -8.56 5.12
N THR A 23 -3.47 -8.42 3.79
CA THR A 23 -3.30 -7.15 3.08
C THR A 23 -4.30 -6.09 3.56
N TYR A 24 -5.56 -6.48 3.82
CA TYR A 24 -6.55 -5.57 4.40
C TYR A 24 -6.14 -5.07 5.79
N GLY A 25 -5.70 -5.98 6.67
CA GLY A 25 -5.20 -5.61 8.00
C GLY A 25 -3.98 -4.69 7.93
N LEU A 26 -3.05 -4.96 7.01
CA LEU A 26 -1.87 -4.12 6.77
C LEU A 26 -2.24 -2.72 6.28
N HIS A 27 -3.24 -2.60 5.40
CA HIS A 27 -3.75 -1.32 4.94
C HIS A 27 -4.36 -0.48 6.06
N VAL A 28 -5.14 -1.11 6.94
CA VAL A 28 -5.69 -0.43 8.14
C VAL A 28 -4.56 0.01 9.07
N ALA A 29 -3.57 -0.86 9.31
CA ALA A 29 -2.41 -0.53 10.14
C ALA A 29 -1.58 0.62 9.56
N GLU A 30 -1.39 0.65 8.24
CA GLU A 30 -0.74 1.73 7.50
C GLU A 30 -1.48 3.06 7.70
N ALA A 31 -2.79 3.08 7.51
CA ALA A 31 -3.60 4.30 7.67
C ALA A 31 -3.55 4.82 9.13
N LEU A 32 -3.68 3.93 10.11
CA LEU A 32 -3.61 4.29 11.53
C LEU A 32 -2.23 4.81 11.93
N SER A 33 -1.16 4.18 11.44
CA SER A 33 0.21 4.61 11.72
C SER A 33 0.54 5.93 11.03
N LEU A 34 0.02 6.19 9.82
CA LEU A 34 0.14 7.49 9.17
C LEU A 34 -0.50 8.61 10.00
N VAL A 35 -1.72 8.38 10.52
CA VAL A 35 -2.37 9.31 11.46
C VAL A 35 -1.56 9.46 12.76
N GLY A 36 -0.93 8.39 13.23
CA GLY A 36 -0.07 8.45 14.40
C GLY A 36 1.17 9.33 14.19
N VAL A 37 1.84 9.21 13.04
CA VAL A 37 3.02 10.03 12.69
C VAL A 37 2.65 11.51 12.52
N THR A 38 1.44 11.82 12.04
CA THR A 38 0.99 13.22 11.94
C THR A 38 0.62 13.82 13.29
N TYR A 39 0.13 13.00 14.23
CA TYR A 39 -0.26 13.47 15.57
C TYR A 39 0.93 13.63 16.52
N VAL A 40 1.81 12.62 16.60
CA VAL A 40 2.96 12.64 17.52
C VAL A 40 4.15 13.25 16.83
N SER A 41 4.51 14.50 17.16
CA SER A 41 5.68 15.13 16.53
C SER A 41 7.00 14.58 17.08
N ASN A 42 8.04 14.57 16.24
CA ASN A 42 9.39 14.17 16.65
C ASN A 42 9.96 15.04 17.80
N ARG A 43 9.46 16.27 17.96
CA ARG A 43 9.88 17.22 19.00
C ARG A 43 9.27 16.91 20.36
N GLU A 44 8.07 16.34 20.37
CA GLU A 44 7.34 16.02 21.59
C GLU A 44 7.82 14.70 22.18
N ASN A 45 7.91 13.66 21.35
CA ASN A 45 8.35 12.34 21.79
C ASN A 45 9.04 11.57 20.65
N TYR A 46 10.35 11.80 20.51
CA TYR A 46 11.15 11.13 19.49
C TYR A 46 11.08 9.60 19.56
N PRO A 47 11.20 8.93 20.73
CA PRO A 47 11.08 7.47 20.80
C PRO A 47 9.75 6.93 20.27
N VAL A 48 8.64 7.58 20.59
CA VAL A 48 7.32 7.14 20.11
C VAL A 48 7.18 7.40 18.61
N HIS A 49 7.54 8.59 18.13
CA HIS A 49 7.50 8.93 16.71
C HIS A 49 8.31 7.92 15.88
N GLU A 50 9.53 7.57 16.32
CA GLU A 50 10.37 6.57 15.65
C GLU A 50 9.67 5.22 15.52
N LYS A 51 8.99 4.73 16.57
CA LYS A 51 8.30 3.44 16.52
C LYS A 51 7.07 3.46 15.60
N ILE A 52 6.27 4.52 15.64
CA ILE A 52 5.09 4.65 14.77
C ILE A 52 5.54 4.79 13.31
N PHE A 53 6.62 5.53 13.06
CA PHE A 53 7.20 5.66 11.73
C PHE A 53 7.68 4.32 11.17
N VAL A 54 8.39 3.52 11.97
CA VAL A 54 8.79 2.15 11.57
C VAL A 54 7.58 1.27 11.31
N LEU A 55 6.51 1.39 12.11
CA LEU A 55 5.27 0.66 11.89
C LEU A 55 4.61 1.05 10.55
N PHE A 56 4.56 2.33 10.21
CA PHE A 56 4.08 2.83 8.92
C PHE A 56 4.91 2.29 7.75
N MET A 57 6.23 2.34 7.88
CA MET A 57 7.16 1.81 6.88
C MET A 57 6.97 0.30 6.62
N LEU A 58 6.88 -0.49 7.69
CA LEU A 58 6.72 -1.94 7.56
C LEU A 58 5.33 -2.33 7.04
N SER A 59 4.28 -1.69 7.54
CA SER A 59 2.90 -1.98 7.11
C SER A 59 2.66 -1.62 5.64
N SER A 60 3.10 -0.44 5.19
CA SER A 60 3.01 -0.03 3.77
C SER A 60 3.82 -0.94 2.85
N LEU A 61 5.05 -1.31 3.23
CA LEU A 61 5.88 -2.20 2.43
C LEU A 61 5.27 -3.60 2.30
N LEU A 62 4.81 -4.17 3.42
CA LEU A 62 4.13 -5.48 3.41
C LEU A 62 2.82 -5.43 2.63
N TYR A 63 2.07 -4.33 2.70
CA TYR A 63 0.86 -4.12 1.90
C TYR A 63 1.18 -4.10 0.40
N MET A 64 2.20 -3.36 -0.03
CA MET A 64 2.65 -3.32 -1.42
C MET A 64 3.09 -4.70 -1.92
N VAL A 65 3.88 -5.42 -1.11
CA VAL A 65 4.31 -6.80 -1.40
C VAL A 65 3.08 -7.70 -1.51
N GLY A 66 2.19 -7.70 -0.53
CA GLY A 66 0.99 -8.54 -0.52
C GLY A 66 0.09 -8.28 -1.73
N THR A 67 -0.07 -7.02 -2.11
CA THR A 67 -0.83 -6.61 -3.31
C THR A 67 -0.15 -7.07 -4.60
N CYS A 68 1.17 -6.94 -4.71
CA CYS A 68 1.94 -7.46 -5.85
C CYS A 68 1.81 -8.99 -5.94
N LEU A 69 1.94 -9.73 -4.83
CA LEU A 69 1.73 -11.18 -4.80
C LEU A 69 0.31 -11.54 -5.23
N ALA A 70 -0.71 -10.83 -4.74
CA ALA A 70 -2.09 -11.06 -5.14
C ALA A 70 -2.29 -10.86 -6.65
N VAL A 71 -1.67 -9.83 -7.22
CA VAL A 71 -1.70 -9.55 -8.66
C VAL A 71 -0.94 -10.63 -9.46
N HIS A 72 0.16 -11.16 -8.95
CA HIS A 72 0.87 -12.31 -9.54
C HIS A 72 0.09 -13.62 -9.48
N LEU A 73 -0.64 -13.87 -8.40
CA LEU A 73 -1.48 -15.06 -8.27
C LEU A 73 -2.70 -15.04 -9.19
N CYS A 74 -3.20 -13.85 -9.53
CA CYS A 74 -4.32 -13.65 -10.46
C CYS A 74 -3.87 -13.50 -11.92
N GLN A 75 -2.58 -13.66 -12.23
CA GLN A 75 -2.04 -13.49 -13.58
C GLN A 75 -2.65 -14.52 -14.53
N HIS A 76 -3.23 -14.04 -15.64
CA HIS A 76 -3.75 -14.91 -16.69
C HIS A 76 -3.06 -14.61 -18.02
N LYS A 77 -3.11 -15.55 -18.95
CA LYS A 77 -2.44 -15.41 -20.26
C LYS A 77 -3.07 -14.32 -21.15
N GLU A 78 -4.27 -13.88 -20.81
CA GLU A 78 -5.10 -12.88 -21.52
C GLU A 78 -5.16 -11.53 -20.79
N ASP A 79 -4.16 -11.19 -19.97
CA ASP A 79 -4.10 -9.88 -19.30
C ASP A 79 -4.06 -8.74 -20.34
N THR A 80 -4.98 -7.77 -20.21
CA THR A 80 -5.09 -6.57 -21.06
C THR A 80 -3.82 -5.70 -20.94
N GLU A 81 -3.50 -4.89 -21.96
CA GLU A 81 -2.32 -3.99 -21.94
C GLU A 81 -2.29 -3.07 -20.72
N LEU A 82 -3.46 -2.58 -20.27
CA LEU A 82 -3.62 -1.79 -19.05
C LEU A 82 -3.21 -2.57 -17.79
N GLU A 83 -3.59 -3.84 -17.67
CA GLU A 83 -3.21 -4.71 -16.54
C GLU A 83 -1.69 -4.95 -16.51
N ARG A 84 -1.06 -5.13 -17.68
CA ARG A 84 0.40 -5.26 -17.78
C ARG A 84 1.13 -3.98 -17.38
N ARG A 85 0.61 -2.80 -17.76
CA ARG A 85 1.17 -1.51 -17.37
C ARG A 85 1.02 -1.27 -15.86
N SER A 86 -0.16 -1.53 -15.30
CA SER A 86 -0.43 -1.46 -13.86
C SER A 86 0.53 -2.38 -13.08
N ARG A 87 0.71 -3.63 -13.54
CA ARG A 87 1.66 -4.58 -12.92
C ARG A 87 3.10 -4.06 -12.93
N ARG A 88 3.60 -3.60 -14.09
CA ARG A 88 4.96 -3.04 -14.19
C ARG A 88 5.15 -1.82 -13.29
N LEU A 89 4.14 -0.94 -13.23
CA LEU A 89 4.17 0.23 -12.37
C LEU A 89 4.22 -0.16 -10.89
N LYS A 90 3.35 -1.09 -10.45
CA LYS A 90 3.36 -1.61 -9.08
C LYS A 90 4.69 -2.25 -8.68
N THR A 91 5.26 -3.08 -9.56
CA THR A 91 6.56 -3.71 -9.31
C THR A 91 7.69 -2.66 -9.27
N SER A 92 7.64 -1.65 -10.14
CA SER A 92 8.62 -0.56 -10.14
C SER A 92 8.52 0.31 -8.88
N LEU A 93 7.30 0.64 -8.42
CA LEU A 93 7.06 1.38 -7.19
C LEU A 93 7.50 0.61 -5.95
N LEU A 94 7.27 -0.71 -5.92
CA LEU A 94 7.78 -1.59 -4.86
C LEU A 94 9.31 -1.58 -4.84
N GLY A 95 9.96 -1.72 -6.00
CA GLY A 95 11.42 -1.67 -6.11
C GLY A 95 12.00 -0.34 -5.64
N LEU A 96 11.37 0.78 -6.02
CA LEU A 96 11.79 2.12 -5.60
C LEU A 96 11.60 2.32 -4.10
N THR A 97 10.48 1.86 -3.53
CA THR A 97 10.22 1.93 -2.08
C THR A 97 11.22 1.10 -1.28
N LEU A 98 11.59 -0.09 -1.76
CA LEU A 98 12.63 -0.92 -1.15
C LEU A 98 14.01 -0.25 -1.19
N ALA A 99 14.38 0.32 -2.35
CA ALA A 99 15.65 1.02 -2.49
C ALA A 99 15.71 2.26 -1.57
N ALA A 100 14.63 3.04 -1.50
CA ALA A 100 14.53 4.19 -0.61
C ALA A 100 14.53 3.79 0.87
N SER A 101 13.90 2.67 1.23
CA SER A 101 13.94 2.11 2.59
C SER A 101 15.35 1.67 2.99
N ALA A 102 16.09 1.03 2.08
CA ALA A 102 17.48 0.66 2.31
C ALA A 102 18.38 1.91 2.46
N GLY A 103 18.18 2.91 1.60
CA GLY A 103 18.87 4.20 1.68
C GLY A 103 18.61 4.90 3.02
N MET A 104 17.35 4.93 3.46
CA MET A 104 16.96 5.48 4.76
C MET A 104 17.68 4.79 5.92
N LEU A 105 17.70 3.46 5.97
CA LEU A 105 18.42 2.71 7.01
C LEU A 105 19.93 3.01 6.99
N PHE A 106 20.52 3.10 5.79
CA PHE A 106 21.93 3.43 5.62
C PHE A 106 22.26 4.83 6.14
N PHE A 107 21.50 5.85 5.72
CA PHE A 107 21.71 7.22 6.16
C PHE A 107 21.41 7.41 7.65
N PHE A 108 20.42 6.69 8.19
CA PHE A 108 20.11 6.68 9.62
C PHE A 108 21.27 6.11 10.44
N TYR A 109 21.85 4.99 10.02
CA TYR A 109 23.03 4.40 10.66
C TYR A 109 24.24 5.36 10.61
N ARG A 110 24.51 5.93 9.44
CA ARG A 110 25.62 6.88 9.25
C ARG A 110 25.43 8.16 10.07
N HIS A 111 24.21 8.68 10.18
CA HIS A 111 23.90 9.84 11.01
C HIS A 111 24.17 9.55 12.50
N ARG A 112 23.71 8.39 13.01
CA ARG A 112 23.86 8.01 14.42
C ARG A 112 25.31 7.71 14.82
N VAL A 113 26.09 7.10 13.95
CA VAL A 113 27.44 6.61 14.30
C VAL A 113 28.55 7.55 13.85
N HIS A 114 28.42 8.21 12.70
CA HIS A 114 29.51 8.98 12.08
C HIS A 114 29.32 10.50 12.14
N CYS A 115 28.21 11.00 12.72
CA CYS A 115 27.90 12.44 12.89
C CYS A 115 28.18 13.29 11.64
N VAL A 116 27.87 12.76 10.45
CA VAL A 116 28.17 13.44 9.18
C VAL A 116 27.12 14.51 8.90
N GLU A 117 27.57 15.74 8.66
CA GLU A 117 26.72 16.84 8.19
C GLU A 117 25.98 16.42 6.90
N LEU A 118 24.69 16.77 6.77
CA LEU A 118 23.77 16.39 5.67
C LEU A 118 23.19 14.96 5.70
N ALA A 119 23.63 14.06 6.59
CA ALA A 119 23.04 12.71 6.66
C ALA A 119 21.53 12.74 6.99
N PHE A 120 21.09 13.75 7.77
CA PHE A 120 19.68 13.98 8.08
C PHE A 120 18.86 14.44 6.86
N SER A 121 19.46 15.26 5.98
CA SER A 121 18.80 15.72 4.76
C SER A 121 18.56 14.57 3.78
N TRP A 122 19.56 13.70 3.60
CA TRP A 122 19.42 12.50 2.77
C TRP A 122 18.41 11.51 3.33
N PHE A 123 18.36 11.35 4.65
CA PHE A 123 17.31 10.59 5.33
C PHE A 123 15.91 11.14 4.99
N SER A 124 15.72 12.46 5.10
CA SER A 124 14.45 13.12 4.81
C SER A 124 14.05 12.99 3.32
N ILE A 125 15.00 13.04 2.39
CA ILE A 125 14.74 12.79 0.96
C ILE A 125 14.22 11.36 0.75
N CYS A 126 14.84 10.35 1.38
CA CYS A 126 14.36 8.97 1.28
C CYS A 126 12.93 8.83 1.80
N GLU A 127 12.61 9.47 2.93
CA GLU A 127 11.26 9.52 3.50
C GLU A 127 10.24 10.10 2.52
N TYR A 128 10.55 11.24 1.90
CA TYR A 128 9.67 11.84 0.89
C TYR A 128 9.46 10.91 -0.33
N VAL A 129 10.51 10.24 -0.79
CA VAL A 129 10.40 9.27 -1.90
C VAL A 129 9.48 8.11 -1.52
N ILE A 130 9.59 7.59 -0.30
CA ILE A 130 8.73 6.50 0.18
C ILE A 130 7.26 6.96 0.25
N CYS A 131 7.00 8.11 0.86
CA CYS A 131 5.65 8.68 0.93
C CYS A 131 5.05 8.87 -0.47
N PHE A 132 5.84 9.41 -1.40
CA PHE A 132 5.43 9.55 -2.80
C PHE A 132 5.11 8.21 -3.46
N CYS A 133 5.98 7.21 -3.30
CA CYS A 133 5.75 5.88 -3.84
C CYS A 133 4.49 5.24 -3.26
N ASN A 134 4.22 5.47 -1.98
CA ASN A 134 3.03 4.98 -1.32
C ASN A 134 1.74 5.59 -1.90
N MET A 135 1.69 6.93 -2.00
CA MET A 135 0.56 7.61 -2.64
C MET A 135 0.37 7.17 -4.11
N ALA A 136 1.46 7.06 -4.86
CA ALA A 136 1.43 6.59 -6.24
C ALA A 136 0.95 5.14 -6.34
N PHE A 137 1.30 4.29 -5.38
CA PHE A 137 0.85 2.90 -5.32
C PHE A 137 -0.66 2.82 -5.11
N HIS A 138 -1.22 3.59 -4.17
CA HIS A 138 -2.67 3.68 -3.96
C HIS A 138 -3.40 4.23 -5.20
N LEU A 139 -2.80 5.20 -5.90
CA LEU A 139 -3.35 5.71 -7.16
C LEU A 139 -3.44 4.64 -8.26
N THR A 140 -2.58 3.60 -8.24
CA THR A 140 -2.64 2.52 -9.24
C THR A 140 -3.95 1.72 -9.21
N LEU A 141 -4.75 1.85 -8.14
CA LEU A 141 -6.08 1.27 -8.03
C LEU A 141 -7.02 1.76 -9.16
N VAL A 142 -6.83 2.98 -9.65
CA VAL A 142 -7.61 3.53 -10.79
C VAL A 142 -7.47 2.64 -12.02
N TYR A 143 -6.30 2.06 -12.25
CA TYR A 143 -6.08 1.15 -13.38
C TYR A 143 -6.62 -0.26 -13.14
N ASP A 144 -6.90 -0.64 -11.89
CA ASP A 144 -7.50 -1.93 -11.55
C ASP A 144 -9.03 -1.95 -11.66
N ILE A 145 -9.65 -0.77 -11.68
CA ILE A 145 -11.11 -0.59 -11.70
C ILE A 145 -11.50 0.34 -12.86
N PRO A 146 -11.23 -0.02 -14.13
CA PRO A 146 -11.52 0.87 -15.25
C PRO A 146 -13.01 0.97 -15.60
N ASP A 147 -13.82 -0.07 -15.33
CA ASP A 147 -15.19 -0.23 -15.85
C ASP A 147 -16.27 -0.45 -14.78
N GLU A 148 -16.02 -0.14 -13.51
CA GLU A 148 -17.08 -0.28 -12.48
C GLU A 148 -17.89 1.02 -12.37
N GLU A 149 -19.15 0.98 -12.80
CA GLU A 149 -20.11 2.07 -12.58
C GLU A 149 -20.66 2.00 -11.14
N LEU A 150 -20.48 3.07 -10.36
CA LEU A 150 -21.06 3.18 -9.02
C LEU A 150 -22.55 3.56 -9.13
N LEU A 151 -23.42 2.56 -9.16
CA LEU A 151 -24.88 2.78 -9.12
C LEU A 151 -25.34 3.05 -7.68
N VAL A 152 -25.64 4.31 -7.36
CA VAL A 152 -26.25 4.68 -6.07
C VAL A 152 -27.77 4.50 -6.17
N GLY A 153 -28.27 3.37 -5.67
CA GLY A 153 -29.71 3.12 -5.57
C GLY A 153 -30.33 3.81 -4.35
N LEU A 154 -31.35 4.64 -4.57
CA LEU A 154 -32.20 5.14 -3.47
C LEU A 154 -33.13 4.02 -3.00
N PRO A 155 -33.46 3.95 -1.69
CA PRO A 155 -34.42 2.97 -1.20
C PRO A 155 -35.77 3.19 -1.89
N ALA A 156 -36.28 2.15 -2.56
CA ALA A 156 -37.61 2.18 -3.13
C ALA A 156 -38.62 2.40 -2.01
N SER A 157 -39.15 3.62 -1.91
CA SER A 157 -40.24 3.95 -1.00
C SER A 157 -41.40 2.99 -1.29
N SER A 158 -41.61 2.05 -0.37
CA SER A 158 -42.72 1.10 -0.41
C SER A 158 -44.02 1.89 -0.30
N ARG A 159 -44.59 2.26 -1.46
CA ARG A 159 -45.90 2.90 -1.55
C ARG A 159 -46.91 1.81 -1.19
N LYS A 160 -47.27 1.70 0.10
CA LYS A 160 -48.45 0.97 0.54
C LYS A 160 -49.62 1.45 -0.31
N LYS A 161 -50.19 0.57 -1.13
CA LYS A 161 -51.54 0.76 -1.65
C LYS A 161 -52.46 0.54 -0.47
N ASP A 162 -52.98 1.62 0.09
CA ASP A 162 -54.14 1.56 0.97
C ASP A 162 -55.29 0.97 0.14
N CYS A 163 -55.73 -0.21 0.55
CA CYS A 163 -56.98 -0.82 0.13
C CYS A 163 -58.04 -0.48 1.18
#